data_AF-A0A5E4FH52-F1
#
_entry.id   AF-A0A5E4FH52-F1
#
_cell.length_a   1.000
_cell.length_b   1.000
_cell.length_c   1.000
_cell.angle_alpha   90.00
_cell.angle_beta   90.00
_cell.angle_gamma   90.00
#
_symmetry.space_group_name_H-M   'P 1'
#
loop_
_entity.id
_entity.type
_entity.pdbx_description
1 polymer ?
#
loop_
_entity_poly.entity_id
_entity_poly.type
_entity_poly.pdbx_seq_one_letter_code
_entity_poly.pdbx_strand_id
1 'polypeptide(L)'
;MAREIVKPLWTLFSAIFLIYLVNGAAQPQVPCYFIFGDSLSDSGNNNGLFTVAKANFRPYGIDFPRGPTGRFSNGRNLVDAVAELLGLDSYIPPFATARGMEILKGVNYASGSAGIRNETGRQVGQIISMAMQLQNHQSIVKQIASLRGNNYSSAEEYLGKCIYSVGIGTNDYFINYFVSLSNTSRQYTPQQYARVLIEQYSQQLRTLYNFGARKIALFGLGAIGSAPSEVAACGTKGSSCVAYINSAVQIFNGRLKSLVQELNSNLTNAKFIYIDYYGIGSSYALSRGSLITNVSCCGVKNGLNTCIPFQIPCRNRSRFMFWDAELLGFDSYIPPFATARGSEILKGLNYASGAAGIRDETGRQAGQIISIEMQLQNHQSIVKKIASFRGNNASSAAEYLGRRCIYTVGMGTNDYTINDFVSMSNTSRQYTPDQYARTLYNSGARKIALFGLGRLGSTPYEVAMRGTKGSSCVAYINTAVQIFNRRLKSRPRP
;
A
#
# COMPACT_ATOMS: atom_id res chain seq x y z
N MET A 1 47.41 32.00 -5.79
CA MET A 1 46.06 32.07 -5.19
C MET A 1 44.99 31.34 -6.01
N ALA A 2 44.72 31.67 -7.29
CA ALA A 2 43.65 31.02 -8.07
C ALA A 2 43.78 29.49 -8.22
N ARG A 3 45.00 28.95 -8.42
CA ARG A 3 45.24 27.49 -8.52
C ARG A 3 45.03 26.71 -7.22
N GLU A 4 45.13 27.37 -6.06
CA GLU A 4 44.99 26.72 -4.75
C GLU A 4 43.53 26.57 -4.32
N ILE A 5 42.62 27.35 -4.92
CA ILE A 5 41.17 27.31 -4.63
C ILE A 5 40.44 26.33 -5.57
N VAL A 6 40.95 26.11 -6.79
CA VAL A 6 40.33 25.24 -7.80
C VAL A 6 40.41 23.75 -7.43
N LYS A 7 41.51 23.30 -6.83
CA LYS A 7 41.67 21.91 -6.37
C LYS A 7 40.65 21.51 -5.29
N PRO A 8 40.47 22.27 -4.18
CA PRO A 8 39.48 21.94 -3.16
C PRO A 8 38.04 22.00 -3.68
N LEU A 9 37.72 22.92 -4.60
CA LEU A 9 36.42 22.98 -5.27
C LEU A 9 36.15 21.75 -6.14
N TRP A 10 37.14 21.29 -6.91
CA TRP A 10 37.03 20.06 -7.70
C TRP A 10 36.88 18.81 -6.82
N THR A 11 37.61 18.72 -5.72
CA THR A 11 37.44 17.60 -4.78
C THR A 11 36.08 17.63 -4.09
N LEU A 12 35.54 18.82 -3.78
CA LEU A 12 34.20 18.97 -3.21
C LEU A 12 33.13 18.59 -4.24
N PHE A 13 33.27 19.02 -5.50
CA PHE A 13 32.34 18.68 -6.57
C PHE A 13 32.35 17.19 -6.89
N SER A 14 33.53 16.58 -6.97
CA SER A 14 33.69 15.13 -7.15
C SER A 14 33.14 14.34 -5.96
N ALA A 15 33.32 14.82 -4.72
CA ALA A 15 32.75 14.20 -3.53
C ALA A 15 31.22 14.34 -3.49
N ILE A 16 30.66 15.50 -3.86
CA ILE A 16 29.21 15.70 -3.98
C ILE A 16 28.66 14.80 -5.09
N PHE A 17 29.31 14.73 -6.25
CA PHE A 17 28.93 13.87 -7.36
C PHE A 17 28.98 12.38 -6.99
N LEU A 18 30.03 11.95 -6.26
CA LEU A 18 30.12 10.61 -5.68
C LEU A 18 29.05 10.36 -4.62
N ILE A 19 28.70 11.34 -3.78
CA ILE A 19 27.59 11.22 -2.81
C ILE A 19 26.24 11.11 -3.54
N TYR A 20 26.05 11.80 -4.67
CA TYR A 20 24.86 11.64 -5.53
C TYR A 20 24.82 10.26 -6.21
N LEU A 21 25.97 9.72 -6.64
CA LEU A 21 26.06 8.38 -7.24
C LEU A 21 25.93 7.24 -6.22
N VAL A 22 26.40 7.45 -4.98
CA VAL A 22 26.31 6.48 -3.88
C VAL A 22 24.94 6.50 -3.21
N ASN A 23 24.23 7.64 -3.24
CA ASN A 23 22.79 7.70 -2.97
C ASN A 23 21.98 7.34 -4.23
N GLY A 24 22.31 6.21 -4.86
CA GLY A 24 21.48 5.66 -5.94
C GLY A 24 20.05 5.53 -5.43
N ALA A 25 19.16 6.41 -5.90
CA ALA A 25 17.74 6.21 -5.72
C ALA A 25 17.44 4.81 -6.24
N ALA A 26 16.89 3.94 -5.38
CA ALA A 26 16.54 2.60 -5.78
C ALA A 26 15.72 2.69 -7.07
N GLN A 27 16.18 2.01 -8.13
CA GLN A 27 15.50 2.05 -9.42
C GLN A 27 14.05 1.60 -9.21
N PRO A 28 13.05 2.32 -9.77
CA PRO A 28 11.66 1.92 -9.65
C PRO A 28 11.46 0.47 -10.09
N GLN A 29 10.68 -0.29 -9.31
CA GLN A 29 10.36 -1.69 -9.62
C GLN A 29 9.54 -1.82 -10.91
N VAL A 30 8.83 -0.75 -11.29
CA VAL A 30 8.05 -0.64 -12.52
C VAL A 30 8.27 0.75 -13.13
N PRO A 31 8.20 0.88 -14.47
CA PRO A 31 8.39 2.17 -15.12
C PRO A 31 7.22 3.15 -14.89
N CYS A 32 6.04 2.64 -14.49
CA CYS A 32 4.82 3.42 -14.44
C CYS A 32 3.76 2.80 -13.53
N TYR A 33 2.92 3.67 -12.96
CA TYR A 33 1.81 3.29 -12.10
C TYR A 33 0.52 4.08 -12.42
N PHE A 34 -0.51 3.40 -12.90
CA PHE A 34 -1.82 3.99 -13.19
C PHE A 34 -2.86 3.61 -12.13
N ILE A 35 -3.66 4.59 -11.72
CA ILE A 35 -4.57 4.44 -10.58
C ILE A 35 -5.99 4.77 -10.99
N PHE A 36 -6.92 3.86 -10.72
CA PHE A 36 -8.36 4.03 -10.89
C PHE A 36 -9.04 3.83 -9.54
N GLY A 37 -10.12 4.55 -9.29
CA GLY A 37 -10.81 4.40 -8.02
C GLY A 37 -11.72 5.53 -7.61
N ASP A 38 -11.97 5.57 -6.31
CA ASP A 38 -12.78 6.59 -5.66
C ASP A 38 -11.94 7.53 -4.76
N SER A 39 -12.57 8.14 -3.75
CA SER A 39 -11.93 9.04 -2.78
C SER A 39 -10.74 8.40 -2.04
N LEU A 40 -10.72 7.07 -1.88
CA LEU A 40 -9.62 6.34 -1.22
C LEU A 40 -8.29 6.46 -1.99
N SER A 41 -8.36 6.82 -3.28
CA SER A 41 -7.20 6.93 -4.16
C SER A 41 -7.07 8.31 -4.82
N ASP A 42 -8.06 9.20 -4.72
CA ASP A 42 -8.03 10.52 -5.34
C ASP A 42 -6.87 11.39 -4.79
N SER A 43 -6.23 12.12 -5.69
CA SER A 43 -5.14 13.05 -5.40
C SER A 43 -5.40 14.49 -5.86
N GLY A 44 -6.58 14.78 -6.42
CA GLY A 44 -7.00 16.12 -6.83
C GLY A 44 -7.94 16.20 -8.05
N ASN A 45 -8.50 15.10 -8.56
CA ASN A 45 -9.38 15.13 -9.73
C ASN A 45 -10.72 15.84 -9.45
N ASN A 46 -11.18 15.83 -8.18
CA ASN A 46 -12.41 16.50 -7.78
C ASN A 46 -12.30 18.03 -7.61
N ASN A 47 -11.10 18.59 -7.61
CA ASN A 47 -10.87 19.99 -7.22
C ASN A 47 -11.60 21.00 -8.12
N GLY A 48 -11.65 20.72 -9.43
CA GLY A 48 -12.29 21.57 -10.44
C GLY A 48 -13.77 21.25 -10.71
N LEU A 49 -14.33 20.22 -10.08
CA LEU A 49 -15.71 19.78 -10.33
C LEU A 49 -16.71 20.61 -9.52
N PHE A 50 -17.92 20.82 -10.05
CA PHE A 50 -19.07 21.32 -9.29
C PHE A 50 -19.68 20.19 -8.46
N THR A 51 -19.05 19.91 -7.32
CA THR A 51 -19.41 18.82 -6.39
C THR A 51 -19.09 19.20 -4.95
N VAL A 52 -19.80 18.63 -3.99
CA VAL A 52 -19.47 18.73 -2.56
C VAL A 52 -18.40 17.72 -2.13
N ALA A 53 -18.11 16.70 -2.95
CA ALA A 53 -17.08 15.71 -2.70
C ALA A 53 -15.68 16.29 -2.98
N LYS A 54 -15.18 17.15 -2.09
CA LYS A 54 -13.87 17.81 -2.20
C LYS A 54 -13.05 17.64 -0.94
N ALA A 55 -11.73 17.59 -1.11
CA ALA A 55 -10.74 17.51 -0.03
C ALA A 55 -9.54 18.46 -0.27
N ASN A 56 -9.75 19.55 -1.02
CA ASN A 56 -8.75 20.59 -1.29
C ASN A 56 -8.80 21.75 -0.28
N PHE A 57 -9.16 21.47 0.97
CA PHE A 57 -9.23 22.43 2.06
C PHE A 57 -8.79 21.79 3.38
N ARG A 58 -8.33 22.60 4.34
CA ARG A 58 -7.94 22.10 5.67
C ARG A 58 -9.18 21.62 6.45
N PRO A 59 -9.08 20.53 7.24
CA PRO A 59 -7.85 19.89 7.70
C PRO A 59 -7.31 18.79 6.78
N TYR A 60 -7.90 18.50 5.61
CA TYR A 60 -7.30 17.57 4.67
C TYR A 60 -5.89 18.03 4.26
N GLY A 61 -4.99 17.07 4.07
CA GLY A 61 -3.59 17.33 3.75
C GLY A 61 -2.79 18.08 4.83
N ILE A 62 -3.27 18.19 6.08
CA ILE A 62 -2.53 18.83 7.19
C ILE A 62 -1.14 18.20 7.43
N ASP A 63 -0.99 16.90 7.19
CA ASP A 63 0.26 16.15 7.30
C ASP A 63 0.92 15.90 5.93
N PHE A 64 0.29 16.33 4.84
CA PHE A 64 0.87 16.22 3.51
C PHE A 64 1.82 17.40 3.26
N PRO A 65 3.06 17.17 2.76
CA PRO A 65 4.03 18.26 2.58
C PRO A 65 3.54 19.42 1.69
N ARG A 66 2.65 19.15 0.74
CA ARG A 66 2.06 20.16 -0.16
C ARG A 66 0.74 20.74 0.35
N GLY A 67 0.31 20.38 1.55
CA GLY A 67 -0.99 20.78 2.10
C GLY A 67 -2.17 20.09 1.41
N PRO A 68 -3.36 20.70 1.41
CA PRO A 68 -4.58 20.11 0.86
C PRO A 68 -4.54 20.03 -0.67
N THR A 69 -4.23 18.85 -1.22
CA THR A 69 -4.19 18.64 -2.67
C THR A 69 -5.49 18.10 -3.26
N GLY A 70 -6.46 17.70 -2.43
CA GLY A 70 -7.61 16.89 -2.85
C GLY A 70 -7.53 15.41 -2.46
N ARG A 71 -6.53 15.02 -1.63
CA ARG A 71 -6.50 13.71 -0.97
C ARG A 71 -7.49 13.72 0.19
N PHE A 72 -8.39 12.74 0.22
CA PHE A 72 -9.38 12.57 1.28
C PHE A 72 -8.77 11.93 2.54
N SER A 73 -7.66 12.49 3.01
CA SER A 73 -6.88 12.05 4.17
C SER A 73 -6.21 13.27 4.81
N ASN A 74 -5.70 13.11 6.02
CA ASN A 74 -4.80 14.09 6.63
C ASN A 74 -3.48 14.22 5.88
N GLY A 75 -3.04 13.17 5.18
CA GLY A 75 -1.72 13.10 4.57
C GLY A 75 -1.76 12.35 3.24
N ARG A 76 -0.91 11.33 3.17
CA ARG A 76 -0.84 10.38 2.07
C ARG A 76 -2.10 9.50 2.04
N ASN A 77 -2.46 9.00 0.87
CA ASN A 77 -3.44 7.93 0.72
C ASN A 77 -2.74 6.58 0.44
N LEU A 78 -3.52 5.52 0.26
CA LEU A 78 -2.99 4.17 0.05
C LEU A 78 -2.09 4.09 -1.21
N VAL A 79 -2.52 4.71 -2.30
CA VAL A 79 -1.80 4.64 -3.58
C VAL A 79 -0.50 5.45 -3.57
N ASP A 80 -0.40 6.49 -2.74
CA ASP A 80 0.87 7.17 -2.48
C ASP A 80 1.87 6.24 -1.79
N ALA A 81 1.42 5.47 -0.80
CA ALA A 81 2.28 4.49 -0.13
C ALA A 81 2.72 3.36 -1.07
N VAL A 82 1.84 2.93 -1.98
CA VAL A 82 2.19 1.98 -3.04
C VAL A 82 3.24 2.57 -3.99
N ALA A 83 3.09 3.83 -4.41
CA ALA A 83 4.05 4.49 -5.29
C ALA A 83 5.46 4.57 -4.64
N GLU A 84 5.54 4.92 -3.37
CA GLU A 84 6.79 4.93 -2.60
C GLU A 84 7.41 3.53 -2.48
N LEU A 85 6.58 2.52 -2.21
CA LEU A 85 7.00 1.11 -2.13
C LEU A 85 7.54 0.58 -3.46
N LEU A 86 7.00 1.05 -4.57
CA LEU A 86 7.48 0.75 -5.92
C LEU A 86 8.79 1.49 -6.26
N GLY A 87 9.27 2.38 -5.40
CA GLY A 87 10.49 3.15 -5.61
C GLY A 87 10.33 4.31 -6.60
N LEU A 88 9.10 4.77 -6.85
CA LEU A 88 8.86 5.93 -7.70
C LEU A 88 9.38 7.21 -7.02
N ASP A 89 10.00 8.08 -7.81
CA ASP A 89 10.65 9.30 -7.34
C ASP A 89 9.67 10.44 -6.99
N SER A 90 8.38 10.24 -7.28
CA SER A 90 7.32 11.23 -7.12
C SER A 90 5.95 10.56 -6.96
N TYR A 91 5.01 11.28 -6.35
CA TYR A 91 3.61 10.85 -6.29
C TYR A 91 2.96 10.95 -7.67
N ILE A 92 2.07 10.00 -7.99
CA ILE A 92 1.37 9.99 -9.27
C ILE A 92 0.41 11.20 -9.38
N PRO A 93 0.52 12.02 -10.42
CA PRO A 93 -0.32 13.21 -10.60
C PRO A 93 -1.77 12.84 -10.95
N PRO A 94 -2.77 13.64 -10.54
CA PRO A 94 -4.14 13.47 -10.99
C PRO A 94 -4.26 13.79 -12.49
N PHE A 95 -5.17 13.11 -13.19
CA PHE A 95 -5.48 13.37 -14.61
C PHE A 95 -5.77 14.85 -14.90
N ALA A 96 -6.43 15.53 -13.96
CA ALA A 96 -6.71 16.97 -14.05
C ALA A 96 -5.46 17.81 -14.36
N THR A 97 -4.29 17.43 -13.83
CA THR A 97 -3.04 18.22 -13.95
C THR A 97 -1.91 17.51 -14.69
N ALA A 98 -1.99 16.20 -14.95
CA ALA A 98 -0.90 15.44 -15.58
C ALA A 98 -0.66 15.87 -17.04
N ARG A 99 0.57 16.27 -17.40
CA ARG A 99 0.94 16.75 -18.75
C ARG A 99 2.34 16.30 -19.17
N GLY A 100 2.57 16.19 -20.49
CA GLY A 100 3.90 15.96 -21.05
C GLY A 100 4.54 14.65 -20.56
N MET A 101 5.85 14.67 -20.30
CA MET A 101 6.63 13.46 -19.97
C MET A 101 6.25 12.80 -18.64
N GLU A 102 5.63 13.52 -17.70
CA GLU A 102 5.22 12.93 -16.42
C GLU A 102 4.15 11.84 -16.60
N ILE A 103 3.36 11.93 -17.67
CA ILE A 103 2.36 10.92 -18.05
C ILE A 103 2.99 9.53 -18.21
N LEU A 104 4.24 9.47 -18.68
CA LEU A 104 4.95 8.20 -18.82
C LEU A 104 5.18 7.53 -17.48
N LYS A 105 5.28 8.26 -16.36
CA LYS A 105 5.43 7.68 -15.01
C LYS A 105 4.10 7.18 -14.43
N GLY A 106 2.98 7.53 -15.04
CA GLY A 106 1.65 7.14 -14.60
C GLY A 106 0.71 8.32 -14.37
N VAL A 107 -0.58 8.02 -14.24
CA VAL A 107 -1.65 9.01 -14.01
C VAL A 107 -2.68 8.42 -13.05
N ASN A 108 -3.18 9.27 -12.15
CA ASN A 108 -4.25 8.94 -11.22
C ASN A 108 -5.58 9.47 -11.74
N TYR A 109 -6.50 8.55 -12.06
CA TYR A 109 -7.85 8.82 -12.55
C TYR A 109 -8.90 8.74 -11.44
N ALA A 110 -8.54 8.29 -10.24
CA ALA A 110 -9.48 8.13 -9.14
C ALA A 110 -10.17 9.45 -8.78
N SER A 111 -11.44 9.38 -8.42
CA SER A 111 -12.28 10.57 -8.19
C SER A 111 -13.25 10.32 -7.05
N GLY A 112 -13.30 11.26 -6.09
CA GLY A 112 -14.22 11.18 -4.97
C GLY A 112 -15.68 10.92 -5.39
N SER A 113 -16.37 10.08 -4.62
CA SER A 113 -17.75 9.62 -4.85
C SER A 113 -17.98 8.77 -6.11
N ALA A 114 -16.94 8.44 -6.88
CA ALA A 114 -17.08 7.56 -8.03
C ALA A 114 -17.44 6.12 -7.64
N GLY A 115 -18.22 5.47 -8.49
CA GLY A 115 -18.53 4.05 -8.42
C GLY A 115 -18.31 3.34 -9.75
N ILE A 116 -18.54 2.02 -9.73
CA ILE A 116 -18.57 1.14 -10.90
C ILE A 116 -19.68 1.60 -11.85
N ARG A 117 -20.86 1.92 -11.29
CA ARG A 117 -22.02 2.40 -12.05
C ARG A 117 -21.94 3.91 -12.32
N ASN A 118 -22.50 4.33 -13.43
CA ASN A 118 -22.41 5.73 -13.90
C ASN A 118 -23.28 6.70 -13.11
N GLU A 119 -24.32 6.19 -12.46
CA GLU A 119 -25.22 6.95 -11.61
C GLU A 119 -24.72 7.10 -10.17
N THR A 120 -23.76 6.27 -9.74
CA THR A 120 -23.24 6.30 -8.37
C THR A 120 -22.58 7.66 -8.09
N GLY A 121 -23.02 8.30 -7.00
CA GLY A 121 -22.50 9.59 -6.54
C GLY A 121 -23.15 10.83 -7.17
N ARG A 122 -24.07 10.70 -8.14
CA ARG A 122 -24.65 11.88 -8.81
C ARG A 122 -25.37 12.86 -7.87
N GLN A 123 -25.86 12.39 -6.74
CA GLN A 123 -26.52 13.21 -5.73
C GLN A 123 -25.60 14.22 -5.04
N VAL A 124 -24.27 14.07 -5.14
CA VAL A 124 -23.30 15.02 -4.58
C VAL A 124 -22.76 16.03 -5.60
N GLY A 125 -23.22 15.96 -6.86
CA GLY A 125 -22.88 16.86 -7.95
C GLY A 125 -22.22 16.16 -9.13
N GLN A 126 -21.27 16.85 -9.78
CA GLN A 126 -20.49 16.28 -10.87
C GLN A 126 -19.62 15.10 -10.40
N ILE A 127 -19.54 14.06 -11.22
CA ILE A 127 -18.83 12.81 -10.94
C ILE A 127 -17.99 12.40 -12.14
N ILE A 128 -16.77 11.90 -11.89
CA ILE A 128 -15.97 11.18 -12.87
C ILE A 128 -16.12 9.68 -12.58
N SER A 129 -17.13 9.04 -13.20
CA SER A 129 -17.43 7.61 -12.98
C SER A 129 -16.30 6.72 -13.51
N MET A 130 -16.31 5.43 -13.15
CA MET A 130 -15.33 4.47 -13.70
C MET A 130 -15.27 4.49 -15.24
N ALA A 131 -16.42 4.67 -15.91
CA ALA A 131 -16.46 4.79 -17.36
C ALA A 131 -15.71 6.04 -17.86
N MET A 132 -15.87 7.18 -17.19
CA MET A 132 -15.13 8.40 -17.53
C MET A 132 -13.63 8.26 -17.19
N GLN A 133 -13.27 7.55 -16.12
CA GLN A 133 -11.87 7.25 -15.81
C GLN A 133 -11.21 6.42 -16.92
N LEU A 134 -11.92 5.44 -17.49
CA LEU A 134 -11.46 4.68 -18.66
C LEU A 134 -11.31 5.55 -19.91
N GLN A 135 -12.23 6.49 -20.15
CA GLN A 135 -12.11 7.45 -21.26
C GLN A 135 -10.89 8.37 -21.08
N ASN A 136 -10.66 8.86 -19.87
CA ASN A 136 -9.48 9.64 -19.52
C ASN A 136 -8.20 8.83 -19.75
N HIS A 137 -8.21 7.55 -19.38
CA HIS A 137 -7.07 6.66 -19.65
C HIS A 137 -6.84 6.45 -21.16
N GLN A 138 -7.90 6.27 -21.94
CA GLN A 138 -7.78 6.16 -23.39
C GLN A 138 -7.13 7.41 -24.01
N SER A 139 -7.45 8.60 -23.52
CA SER A 139 -6.78 9.84 -23.91
C SER A 139 -5.29 9.83 -23.56
N ILE A 140 -4.94 9.35 -22.36
CA ILE A 140 -3.54 9.20 -21.94
C ILE A 140 -2.79 8.17 -22.78
N VAL A 141 -3.40 7.04 -23.14
CA VAL A 141 -2.78 6.04 -24.01
C VAL A 141 -2.40 6.64 -25.37
N LYS A 142 -3.27 7.48 -25.96
CA LYS A 142 -2.97 8.22 -27.20
C LYS A 142 -1.79 9.18 -27.02
N GLN A 143 -1.72 9.89 -25.88
CA GLN A 143 -0.60 10.78 -25.57
C GLN A 143 0.71 10.00 -25.38
N ILE A 144 0.68 8.84 -24.72
CA ILE A 144 1.83 7.95 -24.58
C ILE A 144 2.30 7.46 -25.95
N ALA A 145 1.39 7.07 -26.84
CA ALA A 145 1.75 6.71 -28.21
C ALA A 145 2.46 7.86 -28.95
N SER A 146 1.97 9.09 -28.79
CA SER A 146 2.61 10.28 -29.38
C SER A 146 4.02 10.52 -28.81
N LEU A 147 4.17 10.50 -27.48
CA LEU A 147 5.46 10.66 -26.80
C LEU A 147 6.46 9.54 -27.13
N ARG A 148 5.96 8.39 -27.59
CA ARG A 148 6.77 7.25 -28.04
C ARG A 148 6.91 7.17 -29.56
N GLY A 149 6.82 8.31 -30.26
CA GLY A 149 7.07 8.40 -31.70
C GLY A 149 5.87 8.01 -32.57
N ASN A 150 4.65 8.27 -32.11
CA ASN A 150 3.39 7.92 -32.77
C ASN A 150 3.24 6.41 -33.07
N ASN A 151 3.81 5.56 -32.20
CA ASN A 151 3.80 4.11 -32.37
C ASN A 151 2.93 3.45 -31.28
N TYR A 152 1.73 3.00 -31.67
CA TYR A 152 0.79 2.34 -30.75
C TYR A 152 1.30 1.01 -30.22
N SER A 153 2.02 0.21 -31.00
CA SER A 153 2.62 -1.05 -30.54
C SER A 153 3.69 -0.80 -29.47
N SER A 154 4.51 0.25 -29.64
CA SER A 154 5.49 0.65 -28.62
C SER A 154 4.81 1.17 -27.34
N ALA A 155 3.67 1.86 -27.46
CA ALA A 155 2.87 2.28 -26.32
C ALA A 155 2.27 1.08 -25.58
N GLU A 156 1.71 0.11 -26.29
CA GLU A 156 1.15 -1.10 -25.70
C GLU A 156 2.22 -1.92 -24.96
N GLU A 157 3.39 -2.12 -25.59
CA GLU A 157 4.52 -2.81 -24.94
C GLU A 157 4.98 -2.08 -23.67
N TYR A 158 5.01 -0.75 -23.70
CA TYR A 158 5.32 0.06 -22.53
C TYR A 158 4.28 -0.09 -21.42
N LEU A 159 2.99 0.04 -21.77
CA LEU A 159 1.86 -0.06 -20.84
C LEU A 159 1.78 -1.44 -20.18
N GLY A 160 2.17 -2.50 -20.90
CA GLY A 160 2.25 -3.86 -20.36
C GLY A 160 3.31 -4.04 -19.26
N LYS A 161 4.30 -3.15 -19.18
CA LYS A 161 5.33 -3.15 -18.13
C LYS A 161 4.85 -2.45 -16.86
N CYS A 162 3.91 -1.51 -16.96
CA CYS A 162 3.33 -0.75 -15.86
C CYS A 162 2.50 -1.60 -14.90
N ILE A 163 2.24 -1.07 -13.70
CA ILE A 163 1.24 -1.60 -12.78
C ILE A 163 0.00 -0.71 -12.74
N TYR A 164 -1.15 -1.34 -12.50
CA TYR A 164 -2.45 -0.69 -12.38
C TYR A 164 -3.06 -1.06 -11.04
N SER A 165 -3.66 -0.10 -10.34
CA SER A 165 -4.50 -0.38 -9.17
C SER A 165 -5.91 0.13 -9.41
N VAL A 166 -6.90 -0.68 -9.04
CA VAL A 166 -8.31 -0.31 -9.12
C VAL A 166 -8.96 -0.56 -7.75
N GLY A 167 -9.35 0.52 -7.08
CA GLY A 167 -10.09 0.48 -5.82
C GLY A 167 -11.37 1.29 -5.95
N ILE A 168 -12.47 0.61 -6.29
CA ILE A 168 -13.76 1.23 -6.58
C ILE A 168 -14.90 0.28 -6.21
N GLY A 169 -16.07 0.83 -5.92
CA GLY A 169 -17.27 0.08 -5.55
C GLY A 169 -17.81 0.41 -4.15
N THR A 170 -17.03 1.10 -3.32
CA THR A 170 -17.46 1.51 -1.97
C THR A 170 -18.71 2.38 -2.07
N ASN A 171 -18.67 3.37 -2.97
CA ASN A 171 -19.78 4.30 -3.19
C ASN A 171 -21.03 3.67 -3.78
N ASP A 172 -20.91 2.56 -4.54
CA ASP A 172 -22.06 1.82 -5.07
C ASP A 172 -22.91 1.26 -3.91
N TYR A 173 -22.29 0.91 -2.78
CA TYR A 173 -23.01 0.53 -1.58
C TYR A 173 -23.34 1.74 -0.70
N PHE A 174 -22.31 2.50 -0.37
CA PHE A 174 -22.32 3.52 0.68
C PHE A 174 -23.21 4.72 0.35
N ILE A 175 -23.05 5.31 -0.84
CA ILE A 175 -23.85 6.47 -1.26
C ILE A 175 -24.89 6.14 -2.34
N ASN A 176 -25.15 4.85 -2.62
CA ASN A 176 -26.16 4.45 -3.60
C ASN A 176 -27.08 3.35 -3.06
N TYR A 177 -26.62 2.11 -2.85
CA TYR A 177 -27.51 1.02 -2.41
C TYR A 177 -28.19 1.27 -1.06
N PHE A 178 -27.46 1.75 -0.05
CA PHE A 178 -27.97 1.87 1.33
C PHE A 178 -28.60 3.23 1.67
N VAL A 179 -28.57 4.21 0.76
CA VAL A 179 -29.17 5.53 1.00
C VAL A 179 -30.60 5.60 0.47
N SER A 180 -31.50 6.23 1.24
CA SER A 180 -32.93 6.35 0.90
C SER A 180 -33.22 7.20 -0.34
N LEU A 181 -32.29 8.09 -0.71
CA LEU A 181 -32.40 8.95 -1.89
C LEU A 181 -32.17 8.18 -3.21
N SER A 182 -31.66 6.95 -3.13
CA SER A 182 -31.52 6.08 -4.31
C SER A 182 -32.62 5.02 -4.34
N ASN A 183 -33.07 4.69 -5.55
CA ASN A 183 -34.03 3.61 -5.76
C ASN A 183 -33.36 2.22 -5.83
N THR A 184 -32.03 2.14 -5.72
CA THR A 184 -31.27 0.91 -6.00
C THR A 184 -31.67 -0.25 -5.09
N SER A 185 -31.81 -0.06 -3.77
CA SER A 185 -32.23 -1.13 -2.84
C SER A 185 -33.68 -1.55 -2.99
N ARG A 186 -34.53 -0.76 -3.66
CA ARG A 186 -35.89 -1.15 -4.03
C ARG A 186 -35.93 -1.98 -5.32
N GLN A 187 -34.92 -1.83 -6.18
CA GLN A 187 -34.81 -2.54 -7.45
C GLN A 187 -34.06 -3.87 -7.33
N TYR A 188 -33.09 -3.95 -6.41
CA TYR A 188 -32.20 -5.09 -6.31
C TYR A 188 -32.09 -5.59 -4.87
N THR A 189 -32.10 -6.91 -4.69
CA THR A 189 -31.56 -7.55 -3.49
C THR A 189 -30.04 -7.42 -3.43
N PRO A 190 -29.37 -7.64 -2.28
CA PRO A 190 -27.91 -7.54 -2.19
C PRO A 190 -27.19 -8.47 -3.17
N GLN A 191 -27.74 -9.66 -3.41
CA GLN A 191 -27.21 -10.65 -4.35
C GLN A 191 -27.35 -10.20 -5.80
N GLN A 192 -28.51 -9.63 -6.17
CA GLN A 192 -28.74 -9.08 -7.51
C GLN A 192 -27.85 -7.86 -7.75
N TYR A 193 -27.70 -6.99 -6.75
CA TYR A 193 -26.88 -5.81 -6.88
C TYR A 193 -25.39 -6.15 -7.06
N ALA A 194 -24.86 -7.04 -6.22
CA ALA A 194 -23.49 -7.52 -6.38
C ALA A 194 -23.24 -8.20 -7.74
N ARG A 195 -24.26 -8.86 -8.31
CA ARG A 195 -24.19 -9.44 -9.65
C ARG A 195 -24.08 -8.36 -10.73
N VAL A 196 -24.98 -7.38 -10.76
CA VAL A 196 -24.95 -6.33 -11.79
C VAL A 196 -23.69 -5.46 -11.70
N LEU A 197 -23.17 -5.22 -10.50
CA LEU A 197 -21.89 -4.54 -10.31
C LEU A 197 -20.73 -5.32 -10.92
N ILE A 198 -20.65 -6.63 -10.67
CA ILE A 198 -19.54 -7.46 -11.15
C ILE A 198 -19.62 -7.69 -12.67
N GLU A 199 -20.82 -7.79 -13.23
CA GLU A 199 -21.01 -7.86 -14.69
C GLU A 199 -20.49 -6.58 -15.38
N GLN A 200 -20.85 -5.40 -14.86
CA GLN A 200 -20.35 -4.13 -15.39
C GLN A 200 -18.84 -3.96 -15.14
N TYR A 201 -18.35 -4.34 -13.97
CA TYR A 201 -16.93 -4.22 -13.64
C TYR A 201 -16.06 -5.14 -14.50
N SER A 202 -16.55 -6.34 -14.84
CA SER A 202 -15.89 -7.24 -15.79
C SER A 202 -15.68 -6.58 -17.16
N GLN A 203 -16.69 -5.91 -17.70
CA GLN A 203 -16.58 -5.19 -18.98
C GLN A 203 -15.58 -4.02 -18.91
N GLN A 204 -15.59 -3.27 -17.81
CA GLN A 204 -14.66 -2.16 -17.56
C GLN A 204 -13.21 -2.65 -17.44
N LEU A 205 -12.97 -3.78 -16.76
CA LEU A 205 -11.64 -4.37 -16.64
C LEU A 205 -11.12 -4.96 -17.96
N ARG A 206 -12.01 -5.55 -18.77
CA ARG A 206 -11.69 -5.98 -20.14
C ARG A 206 -11.34 -4.79 -21.03
N THR A 207 -12.02 -3.66 -20.85
CA THR A 207 -11.68 -2.40 -21.54
C THR A 207 -10.29 -1.90 -21.13
N LEU A 208 -9.96 -1.93 -19.84
CA LEU A 208 -8.63 -1.57 -19.34
C LEU A 208 -7.53 -2.48 -19.91
N TYR A 209 -7.79 -3.79 -19.99
CA TYR A 209 -6.92 -4.74 -20.67
C TYR A 209 -6.73 -4.40 -22.15
N ASN A 210 -7.80 -4.07 -22.87
CA ASN A 210 -7.74 -3.66 -24.28
C ASN A 210 -6.95 -2.36 -24.49
N PHE A 211 -6.79 -1.54 -23.45
CA PHE A 211 -5.93 -0.35 -23.46
C PHE A 211 -4.46 -0.63 -23.10
N GLY A 212 -4.06 -1.90 -23.01
CA GLY A 212 -2.66 -2.30 -22.82
C GLY A 212 -2.30 -2.64 -21.38
N ALA A 213 -3.24 -2.58 -20.43
CA ALA A 213 -2.97 -2.99 -19.06
C ALA A 213 -2.72 -4.51 -18.97
N ARG A 214 -1.65 -4.90 -18.27
CA ARG A 214 -1.28 -6.32 -18.06
C ARG A 214 -1.06 -6.71 -16.60
N LYS A 215 -0.70 -5.78 -15.70
CA LYS A 215 -0.49 -6.07 -14.27
C LYS A 215 -1.48 -5.26 -13.43
N ILE A 216 -2.55 -5.88 -12.94
CA ILE A 216 -3.69 -5.17 -12.35
C ILE A 216 -3.98 -5.69 -10.93
N ALA A 217 -3.90 -4.80 -9.95
CA ALA A 217 -4.31 -5.04 -8.57
C ALA A 217 -5.73 -4.50 -8.33
N LEU A 218 -6.66 -5.41 -8.04
CA LEU A 218 -8.05 -5.10 -7.72
C LEU A 218 -8.25 -5.14 -6.21
N PHE A 219 -8.56 -3.99 -5.62
CA PHE A 219 -8.87 -3.90 -4.21
C PHE A 219 -10.33 -4.30 -3.99
N GLY A 220 -10.54 -5.27 -3.10
CA GLY A 220 -11.87 -5.53 -2.56
C GLY A 220 -12.37 -4.33 -1.76
N LEU A 221 -13.66 -4.33 -1.46
CA LEU A 221 -14.28 -3.30 -0.64
C LEU A 221 -13.89 -3.50 0.83
N GLY A 222 -13.73 -2.39 1.55
CA GLY A 222 -13.48 -2.37 2.99
C GLY A 222 -14.73 -2.73 3.80
N ALA A 223 -14.59 -2.77 5.13
CA ALA A 223 -15.71 -3.05 6.02
C ALA A 223 -16.63 -1.82 6.19
N ILE A 224 -17.39 -1.48 5.14
CA ILE A 224 -18.22 -0.26 5.04
C ILE A 224 -19.14 -0.07 6.26
N GLY A 225 -19.76 -1.14 6.76
CA GLY A 225 -20.63 -1.06 7.94
C GLY A 225 -19.91 -0.68 9.25
N SER A 226 -18.59 -0.57 9.21
CA SER A 226 -17.75 -0.13 10.34
C SER A 226 -17.40 1.36 10.25
N ALA A 227 -17.75 2.02 9.15
CA ALA A 227 -17.56 3.45 9.00
C ALA A 227 -18.38 4.21 10.06
N PRO A 228 -17.84 5.26 10.70
CA PRO A 228 -18.56 6.02 11.72
C PRO A 228 -19.91 6.55 11.24
N SER A 229 -20.01 6.96 9.98
CA SER A 229 -21.26 7.40 9.34
C SER A 229 -22.34 6.31 9.32
N GLU A 230 -22.00 5.08 8.90
CA GLU A 230 -22.92 3.95 8.86
C GLU A 230 -23.35 3.50 10.26
N VAL A 231 -22.40 3.44 11.18
CA VAL A 231 -22.67 3.11 12.59
C VAL A 231 -23.64 4.11 13.21
N ALA A 232 -23.45 5.40 12.95
CA ALA A 232 -24.33 6.46 13.44
C ALA A 232 -25.72 6.44 12.78
N ALA A 233 -25.79 6.19 11.46
CA ALA A 233 -27.04 6.24 10.71
C ALA A 233 -27.92 4.99 10.90
N CYS A 234 -27.31 3.81 10.95
CA CYS A 234 -28.05 2.53 10.92
C CYS A 234 -28.10 1.83 12.28
N GLY A 235 -27.17 2.16 13.18
CA GLY A 235 -27.00 1.46 14.45
C GLY A 235 -26.47 0.04 14.28
N THR A 236 -25.84 -0.49 15.33
CA THR A 236 -25.12 -1.79 15.26
C THR A 236 -25.84 -2.94 15.95
N LYS A 237 -26.99 -2.69 16.59
CA LYS A 237 -27.74 -3.68 17.39
C LYS A 237 -26.86 -4.45 18.39
N GLY A 238 -25.93 -3.75 19.05
CA GLY A 238 -25.00 -4.31 20.05
C GLY A 238 -23.68 -4.85 19.50
N SER A 239 -23.47 -4.80 18.17
CA SER A 239 -22.18 -5.10 17.52
C SER A 239 -21.27 -3.85 17.46
N SER A 240 -20.03 -4.01 17.00
CA SER A 240 -19.14 -2.90 16.66
C SER A 240 -19.44 -2.29 15.28
N CYS A 241 -20.08 -3.05 14.38
CA CYS A 241 -20.32 -2.66 12.99
C CYS A 241 -21.73 -3.05 12.54
N VAL A 242 -22.23 -2.40 11.50
CA VAL A 242 -23.53 -2.68 10.85
C VAL A 242 -23.43 -3.97 10.03
N ALA A 243 -23.96 -5.07 10.58
CA ALA A 243 -23.76 -6.42 10.03
C ALA A 243 -24.31 -6.58 8.61
N TYR A 244 -25.52 -6.11 8.33
CA TYR A 244 -26.16 -6.34 7.02
C TYR A 244 -25.41 -5.62 5.87
N ILE A 245 -24.79 -4.47 6.14
CA ILE A 245 -23.94 -3.74 5.18
C ILE A 245 -22.69 -4.57 4.87
N ASN A 246 -21.99 -5.03 5.91
CA ASN A 246 -20.80 -5.86 5.73
C ASN A 246 -21.11 -7.20 5.06
N SER A 247 -22.27 -7.79 5.31
CA SER A 247 -22.73 -8.99 4.59
C SER A 247 -22.92 -8.73 3.09
N ALA A 248 -23.55 -7.62 2.70
CA ALA A 248 -23.71 -7.25 1.29
C ALA A 248 -22.37 -7.01 0.59
N VAL A 249 -21.44 -6.34 1.28
CA VAL A 249 -20.07 -6.10 0.80
C VAL A 249 -19.31 -7.42 0.57
N GLN A 250 -19.43 -8.37 1.49
CA GLN A 250 -18.76 -9.67 1.36
C GLN A 250 -19.27 -10.49 0.16
N ILE A 251 -20.55 -10.33 -0.22
CA ILE A 251 -21.08 -10.95 -1.45
C ILE A 251 -20.35 -10.39 -2.68
N PHE A 252 -20.16 -9.06 -2.76
CA PHE A 252 -19.40 -8.45 -3.85
C PHE A 252 -17.93 -8.91 -3.85
N ASN A 253 -17.25 -8.89 -2.71
CA ASN A 253 -15.85 -9.32 -2.61
C ASN A 253 -15.66 -10.79 -3.03
N GLY A 254 -16.60 -11.67 -2.65
CA GLY A 254 -16.62 -13.06 -3.09
C GLY A 254 -16.72 -13.19 -4.61
N ARG A 255 -17.62 -12.42 -5.24
CA ARG A 255 -17.77 -12.39 -6.70
C ARG A 255 -16.56 -11.76 -7.41
N LEU A 256 -15.93 -10.73 -6.83
CA LEU A 256 -14.72 -10.12 -7.37
C LEU A 256 -13.56 -11.12 -7.40
N LYS A 257 -13.42 -11.94 -6.35
CA LYS A 257 -12.43 -13.02 -6.31
C LYS A 257 -12.65 -14.03 -7.43
N SER A 258 -13.90 -14.42 -7.69
CA SER A 258 -14.25 -15.29 -8.83
C SER A 258 -13.96 -14.61 -10.18
N LEU A 259 -14.29 -13.32 -10.33
CA LEU A 259 -13.98 -12.56 -11.55
C LEU A 259 -12.47 -12.49 -11.82
N VAL A 260 -11.63 -12.33 -10.78
CA VAL A 260 -10.17 -12.39 -10.93
C VAL A 260 -9.70 -13.73 -11.49
N GLN A 261 -10.31 -14.84 -11.07
CA GLN A 261 -9.99 -16.16 -11.62
C GLN A 261 -10.42 -16.25 -13.09
N GLU A 262 -11.64 -15.81 -13.41
CA GLU A 262 -12.14 -15.78 -14.79
C GLU A 262 -11.24 -14.95 -15.72
N LEU A 263 -10.88 -13.74 -15.31
CA LEU A 263 -10.04 -12.83 -16.12
C LEU A 263 -8.65 -13.44 -16.37
N ASN A 264 -8.03 -14.05 -15.35
CA ASN A 264 -6.73 -14.69 -15.50
C ASN A 264 -6.78 -15.95 -16.39
N SER A 265 -7.91 -16.65 -16.45
CA SER A 265 -8.07 -17.80 -17.35
C SER A 265 -8.32 -17.39 -18.80
N ASN A 266 -8.98 -16.24 -19.00
CA ASN A 266 -9.48 -15.83 -20.32
C ASN A 266 -8.63 -14.76 -21.01
N LEU A 267 -7.82 -14.00 -20.28
CA LEU A 267 -7.00 -12.91 -20.81
C LEU A 267 -5.53 -13.30 -20.80
N THR A 268 -4.97 -13.52 -21.99
CA THR A 268 -3.58 -13.91 -22.15
C THR A 268 -2.63 -12.77 -21.76
N ASN A 269 -1.44 -13.12 -21.28
CA ASN A 269 -0.37 -12.17 -20.92
C ASN A 269 -0.76 -11.12 -19.86
N ALA A 270 -1.90 -11.27 -19.18
CA ALA A 270 -2.32 -10.41 -18.09
C ALA A 270 -2.31 -11.16 -16.75
N LYS A 271 -2.09 -10.40 -15.68
CA LYS A 271 -2.19 -10.86 -14.30
C LYS A 271 -3.05 -9.91 -13.49
N PHE A 272 -4.18 -10.44 -13.04
CA PHE A 272 -5.06 -9.79 -12.07
C PHE A 272 -4.80 -10.38 -10.69
N ILE A 273 -4.66 -9.53 -9.68
CA ILE A 273 -4.59 -9.94 -8.27
C ILE A 273 -5.72 -9.31 -7.48
N TYR A 274 -6.30 -10.09 -6.57
CA TYR A 274 -7.28 -9.60 -5.59
C TYR A 274 -6.55 -9.19 -4.32
N ILE A 275 -6.81 -7.98 -3.83
CA ILE A 275 -6.32 -7.50 -2.54
C ILE A 275 -7.47 -7.51 -1.54
N ASP A 276 -7.33 -8.30 -0.47
CA ASP A 276 -8.32 -8.42 0.60
C ASP A 276 -8.31 -7.21 1.54
N TYR A 277 -8.78 -6.07 1.03
CA TYR A 277 -8.80 -4.82 1.78
C TYR A 277 -9.66 -4.90 3.05
N TYR A 278 -10.77 -5.66 3.00
CA TYR A 278 -11.60 -5.95 4.18
C TYR A 278 -10.81 -6.67 5.27
N GLY A 279 -10.13 -7.76 4.92
CA GLY A 279 -9.35 -8.56 5.86
C GLY A 279 -8.17 -7.79 6.44
N ILE A 280 -7.47 -7.00 5.60
CA ILE A 280 -6.36 -6.14 6.01
C ILE A 280 -6.82 -5.10 7.04
N GLY A 281 -7.90 -4.36 6.75
CA GLY A 281 -8.43 -3.34 7.65
C GLY A 281 -8.90 -3.93 8.98
N SER A 282 -9.62 -5.05 8.93
CA SER A 282 -10.12 -5.75 10.13
C SER A 282 -8.98 -6.25 11.01
N SER A 283 -7.96 -6.85 10.40
CA SER A 283 -6.78 -7.36 11.11
C SER A 283 -5.96 -6.22 11.72
N TYR A 284 -5.83 -5.10 11.00
CA TYR A 284 -5.13 -3.92 11.48
C TYR A 284 -5.80 -3.36 12.75
N ALA A 285 -7.12 -3.18 12.73
CA ALA A 285 -7.90 -2.72 13.87
C ALA A 285 -7.72 -3.64 15.10
N LEU A 286 -7.79 -4.95 14.91
CA LEU A 286 -7.60 -5.93 15.99
C LEU A 286 -6.16 -5.94 16.54
N SER A 287 -5.16 -5.81 15.66
CA SER A 287 -3.75 -5.82 16.06
C SER A 287 -3.33 -4.60 16.89
N ARG A 288 -4.07 -3.50 16.76
CA ARG A 288 -3.83 -2.25 17.47
C ARG A 288 -4.99 -1.96 18.40
N GLY A 289 -5.12 -2.72 19.48
CA GLY A 289 -6.21 -2.59 20.46
C GLY A 289 -6.39 -1.21 21.11
N SER A 290 -5.48 -0.25 20.88
CA SER A 290 -5.59 1.16 21.31
C SER A 290 -6.04 2.14 20.21
N LEU A 291 -6.31 1.61 19.00
CA LEU A 291 -6.83 2.33 17.84
C LEU A 291 -8.30 2.68 18.08
N ILE A 292 -8.65 3.91 17.78
CA ILE A 292 -10.01 4.44 17.86
C ILE A 292 -10.65 4.18 16.51
N THR A 293 -11.67 3.32 16.50
CA THR A 293 -12.30 2.78 15.27
C THR A 293 -13.73 3.22 15.08
N ASN A 294 -14.34 3.89 16.06
CA ASN A 294 -15.76 4.23 16.08
C ASN A 294 -16.04 5.73 15.90
N VAL A 295 -15.01 6.57 15.82
CA VAL A 295 -15.12 8.03 15.62
C VAL A 295 -14.06 8.51 14.64
N SER A 296 -14.37 9.58 13.92
CA SER A 296 -13.46 10.26 13.00
C SER A 296 -12.50 11.19 13.76
N CYS A 297 -11.32 11.43 13.19
CA CYS A 297 -10.35 12.37 13.76
C CYS A 297 -10.72 13.84 13.50
N CYS A 298 -11.19 14.17 12.30
CA CYS A 298 -11.75 15.49 12.03
C CYS A 298 -13.25 15.50 12.39
N GLY A 299 -13.77 16.67 12.77
CA GLY A 299 -15.21 16.82 12.97
C GLY A 299 -15.92 16.85 11.61
N VAL A 300 -17.07 16.21 11.58
CA VAL A 300 -17.96 16.09 10.43
C VAL A 300 -19.30 16.72 10.77
N LYS A 301 -19.97 17.34 9.78
CA LYS A 301 -21.30 17.92 10.00
C LYS A 301 -22.36 16.86 9.73
N ASN A 302 -23.45 16.84 10.50
CA ASN A 302 -24.57 15.95 10.20
C ASN A 302 -25.03 16.10 8.74
N GLY A 303 -25.03 14.98 8.00
CA GLY A 303 -25.39 14.93 6.58
C GLY A 303 -24.23 15.20 5.60
N LEU A 304 -23.05 15.60 6.07
CA LEU A 304 -21.84 15.74 5.27
C LEU A 304 -20.75 14.87 5.89
N ASN A 305 -20.41 13.77 5.23
CA ASN A 305 -19.43 12.80 5.73
C ASN A 305 -17.96 13.30 5.63
N THR A 306 -17.75 14.51 5.10
CA THR A 306 -16.44 15.16 4.96
C THR A 306 -16.12 16.06 6.15
N CYS A 307 -14.83 16.38 6.34
CA CYS A 307 -14.39 17.27 7.39
C CYS A 307 -15.03 18.67 7.28
N ILE A 308 -15.34 19.27 8.43
CA ILE A 308 -15.72 20.69 8.50
C ILE A 308 -14.48 21.55 8.14
N PRO A 309 -14.59 22.46 7.16
CA PRO A 309 -13.48 23.32 6.77
C PRO A 309 -12.88 24.08 7.96
N PHE A 310 -11.55 24.08 8.03
CA PHE A 310 -10.72 24.77 9.03
C PHE A 310 -10.90 24.33 10.48
N GLN A 311 -11.71 23.30 10.75
CA GLN A 311 -11.81 22.77 12.10
C GLN A 311 -10.51 22.11 12.54
N ILE A 312 -10.15 22.31 13.82
CA ILE A 312 -8.99 21.65 14.43
C ILE A 312 -9.30 20.14 14.56
N PRO A 313 -8.53 19.25 13.91
CA PRO A 313 -8.72 17.82 14.02
C PRO A 313 -8.18 17.29 15.36
N CYS A 314 -8.41 16.01 15.63
CA CYS A 314 -7.87 15.34 16.80
C CYS A 314 -6.34 15.51 16.92
N ARG A 315 -5.84 15.60 18.17
CA ARG A 315 -4.40 15.83 18.42
C ARG A 315 -3.51 14.66 17.99
N ASN A 316 -3.93 13.42 18.25
CA ASN A 316 -3.15 12.22 17.94
C ASN A 316 -3.78 11.43 16.78
N ARG A 317 -3.53 11.91 15.57
CA ARG A 317 -4.12 11.39 14.32
C ARG A 317 -3.81 9.92 14.07
N SER A 318 -2.61 9.47 14.41
CA SER A 318 -2.17 8.06 14.28
C SER A 318 -2.94 7.03 15.13
N ARG A 319 -3.74 7.49 16.10
CA ARG A 319 -4.60 6.62 16.90
C ARG A 319 -5.99 6.42 16.30
N PHE A 320 -6.36 7.18 15.27
CA PHE A 320 -7.69 7.09 14.68
C PHE A 320 -7.61 6.27 13.40
N MET A 321 -8.50 5.29 13.29
CA MET A 321 -8.64 4.53 12.06
C MET A 321 -9.22 5.40 10.96
N PHE A 322 -10.13 6.31 11.31
CA PHE A 322 -10.86 7.15 10.36
C PHE A 322 -10.43 8.61 10.43
N TRP A 323 -10.15 9.21 9.29
CA TRP A 323 -9.86 10.64 9.19
C TRP A 323 -11.14 11.47 9.26
N ASP A 324 -12.06 11.23 8.34
CA ASP A 324 -13.44 11.74 8.33
C ASP A 324 -14.44 10.61 8.59
N ALA A 325 -15.72 10.76 8.24
CA ALA A 325 -16.73 9.75 8.54
C ALA A 325 -16.70 8.53 7.59
N GLU A 326 -15.80 8.51 6.60
CA GLU A 326 -15.72 7.49 5.56
C GLU A 326 -14.32 6.87 5.41
N LEU A 327 -13.26 7.68 5.52
CA LEU A 327 -11.94 7.30 5.05
C LEU A 327 -10.96 6.93 6.16
N LEU A 328 -10.08 5.98 5.83
CA LEU A 328 -9.01 5.57 6.73
C LEU A 328 -7.90 6.63 6.79
N GLY A 329 -7.58 7.10 8.00
CA GLY A 329 -6.39 7.91 8.23
C GLY A 329 -5.14 7.04 8.15
N PHE A 330 -4.22 7.34 7.24
CA PHE A 330 -2.96 6.62 7.11
C PHE A 330 -1.80 7.50 7.53
N ASP A 331 -1.17 7.16 8.66
CA ASP A 331 0.00 7.92 9.12
C ASP A 331 1.06 7.08 9.84
N SER A 332 1.14 5.79 9.51
CA SER A 332 2.14 4.90 10.11
C SER A 332 2.62 3.85 9.12
N TYR A 333 3.24 4.30 8.03
CA TYR A 333 4.14 3.44 7.28
C TYR A 333 5.55 3.52 7.88
N ILE A 334 6.24 2.39 7.95
CA ILE A 334 7.66 2.30 8.27
C ILE A 334 8.40 2.64 6.96
N PRO A 335 8.92 3.87 6.77
CA PRO A 335 9.44 4.30 5.47
C PRO A 335 10.56 3.37 4.96
N PRO A 336 10.69 3.19 3.63
CA PRO A 336 11.84 2.48 3.07
C PRO A 336 13.14 3.18 3.49
N PHE A 337 14.19 2.39 3.78
CA PHE A 337 15.49 2.92 4.14
C PHE A 337 16.00 3.98 3.15
N ALA A 338 15.75 3.78 1.85
CA ALA A 338 16.22 4.65 0.78
C ALA A 338 15.64 6.07 0.83
N THR A 339 14.44 6.25 1.40
CA THR A 339 13.73 7.54 1.35
C THR A 339 13.54 8.18 2.72
N ALA A 340 13.80 7.47 3.81
CA ALA A 340 13.61 7.98 5.16
C ALA A 340 14.59 9.10 5.54
N ARG A 341 14.07 10.19 6.13
CA ARG A 341 14.87 11.36 6.53
C ARG A 341 14.54 11.83 7.94
N GLY A 342 15.50 12.51 8.57
CA GLY A 342 15.31 13.19 9.85
C GLY A 342 14.72 12.30 10.95
N SER A 343 13.71 12.82 11.66
CA SER A 343 13.05 12.13 12.78
C SER A 343 12.18 10.94 12.37
N GLU A 344 11.88 10.74 11.08
CA GLU A 344 11.10 9.59 10.59
C GLU A 344 11.81 8.27 10.86
N ILE A 345 13.14 8.29 10.84
CA ILE A 345 14.01 7.15 11.16
C ILE A 345 13.72 6.57 12.55
N LEU A 346 13.24 7.39 13.49
CA LEU A 346 12.91 6.97 14.85
C LEU A 346 11.58 6.20 14.94
N LYS A 347 10.75 6.21 13.89
CA LYS A 347 9.45 5.52 13.82
C LYS A 347 9.57 4.08 13.28
N GLY A 348 10.72 3.72 12.72
CA GLY A 348 11.00 2.42 12.10
C GLY A 348 11.47 2.55 10.65
N LEU A 349 12.19 1.55 10.12
CA LEU A 349 12.64 1.51 8.72
C LEU A 349 12.44 0.15 8.07
N ASN A 350 12.03 0.17 6.81
CA ASN A 350 11.94 -1.02 5.98
C ASN A 350 13.20 -1.13 5.12
N TYR A 351 14.01 -2.15 5.41
CA TYR A 351 15.24 -2.44 4.66
C TYR A 351 15.01 -3.48 3.55
N ALA A 352 13.82 -4.07 3.46
CA ALA A 352 13.54 -5.17 2.55
C ALA A 352 13.64 -4.73 1.09
N SER A 353 14.21 -5.62 0.27
CA SER A 353 14.31 -5.47 -1.18
C SER A 353 13.47 -6.53 -1.88
N GLY A 354 12.72 -6.11 -2.91
CA GLY A 354 12.08 -7.05 -3.83
C GLY A 354 13.11 -7.99 -4.46
N ALA A 355 12.71 -9.23 -4.73
CA ALA A 355 13.52 -10.32 -5.31
C ALA A 355 14.77 -10.77 -4.51
N ALA A 356 15.14 -10.10 -3.41
CA ALA A 356 16.27 -10.52 -2.58
C ALA A 356 15.95 -11.84 -1.84
N GLY A 357 16.95 -12.71 -1.76
CA GLY A 357 16.89 -13.96 -1.01
C GLY A 357 17.97 -14.06 0.08
N ILE A 358 18.09 -15.24 0.68
CA ILE A 358 19.12 -15.56 1.67
C ILE A 358 20.50 -15.77 1.04
N ARG A 359 20.57 -15.98 -0.28
CA ARG A 359 21.83 -15.96 -1.04
C ARG A 359 22.03 -14.58 -1.66
N ASP A 360 23.28 -14.10 -1.66
CA ASP A 360 23.62 -12.77 -2.20
C ASP A 360 23.37 -12.61 -3.71
N GLU A 361 23.20 -13.72 -4.42
CA GLU A 361 22.92 -13.77 -5.85
C GLU A 361 21.42 -13.92 -6.18
N THR A 362 20.57 -14.25 -5.20
CA THR A 362 19.13 -14.44 -5.42
C THR A 362 18.48 -13.14 -5.89
N GLY A 363 17.92 -13.16 -7.10
CA GLY A 363 17.19 -12.03 -7.69
C GLY A 363 18.05 -11.08 -8.54
N ARG A 364 19.36 -11.32 -8.71
CA ARG A 364 20.23 -10.45 -9.54
C ARG A 364 19.80 -10.40 -11.01
N GLN A 365 19.18 -11.45 -11.54
CA GLN A 365 18.60 -11.45 -12.89
C GLN A 365 17.43 -10.48 -13.05
N ALA A 366 16.79 -10.07 -11.94
CA ALA A 366 15.73 -9.06 -11.95
C ALA A 366 16.29 -7.61 -11.90
N GLY A 367 17.61 -7.44 -11.93
CA GLY A 367 18.29 -6.15 -11.90
C GLY A 367 19.14 -5.94 -10.64
N GLN A 368 19.41 -4.68 -10.30
CA GLN A 368 20.12 -4.33 -9.07
C GLN A 368 19.23 -4.63 -7.85
N ILE A 369 19.72 -5.47 -6.94
CA ILE A 369 19.04 -5.86 -5.70
C ILE A 369 19.80 -5.33 -4.48
N ILE A 370 19.09 -5.04 -3.38
CA ILE A 370 19.73 -4.86 -2.08
C ILE A 370 19.78 -6.23 -1.39
N SER A 371 20.92 -6.91 -1.52
CA SER A 371 21.22 -8.19 -0.86
C SER A 371 21.06 -8.08 0.65
N ILE A 372 20.86 -9.23 1.29
CA ILE A 372 20.65 -9.32 2.74
C ILE A 372 21.83 -8.69 3.53
N GLU A 373 23.06 -8.81 3.03
CA GLU A 373 24.24 -8.17 3.62
C GLU A 373 24.16 -6.63 3.53
N MET A 374 23.75 -6.10 2.38
CA MET A 374 23.54 -4.65 2.22
C MET A 374 22.40 -4.14 3.10
N GLN A 375 21.34 -4.93 3.32
CA GLN A 375 20.26 -4.57 4.26
C GLN A 375 20.79 -4.45 5.70
N LEU A 376 21.68 -5.35 6.12
CA LEU A 376 22.34 -5.31 7.43
C LEU A 376 23.29 -4.11 7.56
N GLN A 377 24.08 -3.81 6.52
CA GLN A 377 24.94 -2.62 6.48
C GLN A 377 24.12 -1.33 6.55
N ASN A 378 22.99 -1.27 5.84
CA ASN A 378 22.05 -0.16 5.90
C ASN A 378 21.50 0.02 7.31
N HIS A 379 21.17 -1.07 8.01
CA HIS A 379 20.78 -0.99 9.41
C HIS A 379 21.88 -0.39 10.31
N GLN A 380 23.13 -0.84 10.17
CA GLN A 380 24.26 -0.29 10.93
C GLN A 380 24.48 1.21 10.66
N SER A 381 24.29 1.64 9.41
CA SER A 381 24.33 3.07 9.04
C SER A 381 23.25 3.88 9.79
N ILE A 382 22.06 3.32 9.94
CA ILE A 382 20.97 3.96 10.71
C ILE A 382 21.30 4.05 12.19
N VAL A 383 21.86 3.01 12.79
CA VAL A 383 22.29 3.05 14.20
C VAL A 383 23.23 4.23 14.43
N LYS A 384 24.19 4.46 13.52
CA LYS A 384 25.11 5.60 13.56
C LYS A 384 24.39 6.95 13.38
N LYS A 385 23.43 7.05 12.45
CA LYS A 385 22.62 8.27 12.26
C LYS A 385 21.79 8.61 13.50
N ILE A 386 21.17 7.60 14.12
CA ILE A 386 20.40 7.77 15.36
C ILE A 386 21.30 8.19 16.52
N ALA A 387 22.51 7.65 16.60
CA ALA A 387 23.50 8.07 17.58
C ALA A 387 23.82 9.56 17.46
N SER A 388 24.09 10.02 16.22
CA SER A 388 24.30 11.43 15.92
C SER A 388 23.09 12.29 16.29
N PHE A 389 21.86 11.88 15.91
CA PHE A 389 20.64 12.62 16.25
C PHE A 389 20.37 12.71 17.76
N ARG A 390 20.76 11.69 18.52
CA ARG A 390 20.52 11.62 19.97
C ARG A 390 21.67 12.18 20.79
N GLY A 391 22.71 12.72 20.13
CA GLY A 391 23.91 13.23 20.80
C GLY A 391 24.62 12.15 21.64
N ASN A 392 24.56 10.88 21.22
CA ASN A 392 25.16 9.77 21.95
C ASN A 392 25.93 8.82 21.02
N ASN A 393 26.55 7.78 21.59
CA ASN A 393 27.34 6.82 20.82
C ASN A 393 26.46 5.72 20.19
N ALA A 394 27.03 4.99 19.23
CA ALA A 394 26.34 3.93 18.51
C ALA A 394 25.79 2.84 19.44
N SER A 395 26.49 2.52 20.53
CA SER A 395 26.05 1.53 21.52
C SER A 395 24.78 1.97 22.26
N SER A 396 24.69 3.24 22.68
CA SER A 396 23.49 3.80 23.31
C SER A 396 22.31 3.95 22.34
N ALA A 397 22.58 4.19 21.05
CA ALA A 397 21.56 4.18 20.00
C ALA A 397 21.04 2.76 19.72
N ALA A 398 21.94 1.80 19.62
CA ALA A 398 21.66 0.38 19.46
C ALA A 398 20.81 -0.16 20.61
N GLU A 399 21.15 0.19 21.86
CA GLU A 399 20.37 -0.19 23.04
C GLU A 399 18.97 0.42 23.03
N TYR A 400 18.85 1.69 22.65
CA TYR A 400 17.56 2.36 22.52
C TYR A 400 16.66 1.67 21.49
N LEU A 401 17.20 1.34 20.32
CA LEU A 401 16.49 0.58 19.30
C LEU A 401 16.11 -0.82 19.81
N GLY A 402 17.02 -1.50 20.49
CA GLY A 402 16.77 -2.81 21.10
C GLY A 402 15.60 -2.82 22.08
N ARG A 403 15.49 -1.77 22.90
CA ARG A 403 14.36 -1.61 23.84
C ARG A 403 13.05 -1.24 23.13
N ARG A 404 13.10 -0.36 22.13
CA ARG A 404 11.89 0.27 21.54
C ARG A 404 11.35 -0.42 20.29
N CYS A 405 12.19 -1.09 19.50
CA CYS A 405 11.83 -1.60 18.18
C CYS A 405 11.68 -3.13 18.17
N ILE A 406 10.82 -3.63 17.29
CA ILE A 406 10.72 -5.05 16.92
C ILE A 406 11.31 -5.18 15.52
N TYR A 407 12.18 -6.17 15.34
CA TYR A 407 12.83 -6.46 14.08
C TYR A 407 12.12 -7.65 13.44
N THR A 408 11.54 -7.44 12.26
CA THR A 408 10.86 -8.50 11.52
C THR A 408 11.65 -8.83 10.26
N VAL A 409 11.86 -10.11 10.01
CA VAL A 409 12.73 -10.58 8.92
C VAL A 409 11.99 -11.63 8.11
N GLY A 410 11.69 -11.35 6.85
CA GLY A 410 11.17 -12.35 5.91
C GLY A 410 12.31 -13.06 5.18
N MET A 411 12.32 -14.39 5.16
CA MET A 411 13.38 -15.21 4.59
C MET A 411 12.83 -16.25 3.61
N GLY A 412 13.56 -16.44 2.50
CA GLY A 412 13.58 -17.70 1.77
C GLY A 412 12.58 -17.89 0.64
N THR A 413 11.51 -17.10 0.48
CA THR A 413 10.53 -17.35 -0.60
C THR A 413 11.14 -17.23 -1.99
N ASN A 414 11.95 -16.19 -2.20
CA ASN A 414 12.57 -15.90 -3.49
C ASN A 414 13.63 -16.95 -3.85
N ASP A 415 14.35 -17.50 -2.87
CA ASP A 415 15.34 -18.56 -3.08
C ASP A 415 14.72 -19.89 -3.53
N TYR A 416 13.39 -20.08 -3.44
CA TYR A 416 12.73 -21.24 -4.04
C TYR A 416 12.13 -20.87 -5.40
N THR A 417 11.41 -19.75 -5.48
CA THR A 417 10.65 -19.39 -6.67
C THR A 417 11.51 -18.87 -7.82
N ILE A 418 12.67 -18.28 -7.53
CA ILE A 418 13.60 -17.75 -8.53
C ILE A 418 14.62 -18.82 -8.96
N ASN A 419 14.89 -19.81 -8.09
CA ASN A 419 15.86 -20.88 -8.36
C ASN A 419 15.34 -21.97 -9.29
N ASP A 420 14.03 -22.16 -9.39
CA ASP A 420 13.44 -23.09 -10.37
C ASP A 420 13.63 -22.63 -11.83
N PHE A 421 14.15 -21.42 -12.07
CA PHE A 421 14.35 -20.84 -13.41
C PHE A 421 15.81 -20.72 -13.86
N VAL A 422 16.82 -20.91 -12.99
CA VAL A 422 18.24 -20.69 -13.35
C VAL A 422 19.17 -21.61 -12.55
N SER A 423 20.17 -22.22 -13.21
CA SER A 423 21.23 -22.96 -12.51
C SER A 423 22.10 -22.01 -11.68
N MET A 424 21.96 -22.05 -10.36
CA MET A 424 22.83 -21.30 -9.44
C MET A 424 24.18 -21.99 -9.26
N SER A 425 25.22 -21.18 -9.02
CA SER A 425 26.54 -21.65 -8.65
C SER A 425 26.55 -22.08 -7.17
N ASN A 426 27.18 -23.23 -6.87
CA ASN A 426 27.34 -23.74 -5.49
C ASN A 426 28.33 -22.93 -4.62
N THR A 427 28.90 -21.84 -5.13
CA THR A 427 29.91 -21.03 -4.42
C THR A 427 29.35 -19.77 -3.76
N SER A 428 28.04 -19.51 -3.84
CA SER A 428 27.45 -18.30 -3.26
C SER A 428 27.29 -18.38 -1.76
N ARG A 429 27.58 -17.25 -1.09
CA ARG A 429 27.42 -17.13 0.36
C ARG A 429 25.93 -17.16 0.71
N GLN A 430 25.55 -18.13 1.55
CA GLN A 430 24.20 -18.29 2.06
C GLN A 430 24.14 -17.82 3.52
N TYR A 431 23.27 -16.85 3.81
CA TYR A 431 23.00 -16.43 5.18
C TYR A 431 21.97 -17.36 5.82
N THR A 432 22.35 -18.01 6.91
CA THR A 432 21.38 -18.77 7.72
C THR A 432 20.53 -17.83 8.57
N PRO A 433 19.30 -18.24 8.94
CA PRO A 433 18.47 -17.47 9.87
C PRO A 433 19.20 -17.11 11.18
N ASP A 434 20.02 -18.04 11.70
CA ASP A 434 20.84 -17.84 12.89
C ASP A 434 21.94 -16.78 12.70
N GLN A 435 22.66 -16.80 11.58
CA GLN A 435 23.69 -15.80 11.27
C GLN A 435 23.08 -14.40 11.19
N TYR A 436 21.89 -14.30 10.61
CA TYR A 436 21.16 -13.04 10.49
C TYR A 436 20.70 -12.52 11.86
N ALA A 437 20.05 -13.37 12.66
CA ALA A 437 19.62 -13.00 14.01
C ALA A 437 20.80 -12.58 14.89
N ARG A 438 21.94 -13.29 14.81
CA ARG A 438 23.18 -12.90 15.53
C ARG A 438 23.69 -11.54 15.08
N THR A 439 23.68 -11.26 13.77
CA THR A 439 24.16 -9.97 13.25
C THR A 439 23.26 -8.81 13.71
N LEU A 440 21.94 -8.99 13.64
CA LEU A 440 21.00 -8.01 14.20
C LEU A 440 21.17 -7.84 15.71
N TYR A 441 21.32 -8.94 16.44
CA TYR A 441 21.53 -8.91 17.89
C TYR A 441 22.79 -8.14 18.27
N ASN A 442 23.89 -8.37 17.55
CA ASN A 442 25.16 -7.66 17.72
C ASN A 442 25.04 -6.16 17.38
N SER A 443 24.09 -5.78 16.51
CA SER A 443 23.75 -4.38 16.23
C SER A 443 22.78 -3.73 17.21
N GLY A 444 22.41 -4.43 18.29
CA GLY A 444 21.53 -3.92 19.35
C GLY A 444 20.10 -4.41 19.32
N ALA A 445 19.69 -5.17 18.31
CA ALA A 445 18.36 -5.74 18.29
C ALA A 445 18.17 -6.70 19.48
N ARG A 446 17.01 -6.63 20.13
CA ARG A 446 16.66 -7.52 21.26
C ARG A 446 15.38 -8.30 21.03
N LYS A 447 14.49 -7.78 20.18
CA LYS A 447 13.23 -8.40 19.78
C LYS A 447 13.28 -8.69 18.28
N ILE A 448 13.70 -9.90 17.91
CA ILE A 448 13.86 -10.33 16.51
C ILE A 448 12.84 -11.42 16.23
N ALA A 449 12.02 -11.23 15.20
CA ALA A 449 11.08 -12.20 14.67
C ALA A 449 11.52 -12.59 13.25
N LEU A 450 11.87 -13.86 13.08
CA LEU A 450 12.21 -14.45 11.80
C LEU A 450 10.97 -15.15 11.22
N PHE A 451 10.69 -14.89 9.95
CA PHE A 451 9.59 -15.47 9.19
C PHE A 451 10.17 -16.13 7.94
N GLY A 452 9.79 -17.37 7.65
CA GLY A 452 10.21 -18.03 6.41
C GLY A 452 9.15 -19.01 5.92
N LEU A 453 9.10 -19.20 4.60
CA LEU A 453 8.34 -20.26 3.95
C LEU A 453 9.34 -21.22 3.32
N GLY A 454 9.43 -22.46 3.81
CA GLY A 454 10.13 -23.53 3.10
C GLY A 454 10.51 -24.75 3.92
N ARG A 455 10.09 -25.93 3.46
CA ARG A 455 10.71 -27.22 3.82
C ARG A 455 12.12 -27.24 3.22
N LEU A 456 13.13 -27.40 4.07
CA LEU A 456 14.45 -27.93 3.71
C LEU A 456 14.59 -29.26 4.46
N GLY A 457 14.89 -30.35 3.75
CA GLY A 457 15.35 -31.64 4.27
C GLY A 457 14.87 -32.07 5.66
N SER A 458 13.87 -32.95 5.70
CA SER A 458 13.47 -33.83 6.83
C SER A 458 13.27 -33.25 8.24
N THR A 459 13.37 -31.94 8.47
CA THR A 459 12.93 -31.30 9.73
C THR A 459 12.36 -29.90 9.44
N PRO A 460 11.10 -29.60 9.81
CA PRO A 460 10.63 -28.22 9.84
C PRO A 460 11.44 -27.46 10.89
N TYR A 461 11.99 -26.30 10.53
CA TYR A 461 12.51 -25.37 11.54
C TYR A 461 11.35 -24.99 12.48
N GLU A 462 11.32 -25.59 13.67
CA GLU A 462 10.63 -25.00 14.81
C GLU A 462 11.24 -23.63 15.09
N VAL A 463 10.39 -22.68 15.47
CA VAL A 463 10.77 -21.34 15.90
C VAL A 463 11.71 -21.46 17.10
N ALA A 464 13.02 -21.43 16.86
CA ALA A 464 14.02 -21.47 17.91
C ALA A 464 14.17 -20.07 18.51
N MET A 465 13.33 -19.74 19.50
CA MET A 465 13.62 -18.63 20.41
C MET A 465 14.72 -19.06 21.39
N ARG A 466 15.99 -18.78 21.08
CA ARG A 466 17.06 -18.84 22.08
C ARG A 466 16.98 -17.61 22.99
N GLY A 467 16.25 -17.73 24.09
CA GLY A 467 16.34 -16.82 25.23
C GLY A 467 17.39 -17.30 26.22
N THR A 468 18.34 -16.44 26.60
CA THR A 468 19.08 -16.60 27.84
C THR A 468 18.10 -16.46 29.01
N LYS A 469 18.22 -17.38 29.97
CA LYS A 469 17.30 -17.65 31.08
C LYS A 469 17.02 -16.40 31.94
N GLY A 470 15.73 -16.21 32.27
CA GLY A 470 15.27 -15.34 33.35
C GLY A 470 14.04 -14.49 33.01
N SER A 471 12.88 -14.88 33.55
CA SER A 471 11.68 -14.04 33.78
C SER A 471 10.72 -13.75 32.60
N SER A 472 9.63 -14.53 32.58
CA SER A 472 8.27 -14.24 32.06
C SER A 472 8.09 -13.33 30.81
N CYS A 473 8.15 -13.93 29.61
CA CYS A 473 7.50 -13.39 28.40
C CYS A 473 7.30 -14.48 27.32
N VAL A 474 6.62 -15.58 27.66
CA VAL A 474 6.38 -16.72 26.74
C VAL A 474 4.99 -16.69 26.07
N ALA A 475 4.15 -15.68 26.28
CA ALA A 475 2.73 -15.80 25.94
C ALA A 475 2.27 -15.32 24.54
N TYR A 476 3.10 -14.77 23.64
CA TYR A 476 2.55 -14.03 22.48
C TYR A 476 2.89 -14.47 21.05
N ILE A 477 3.48 -15.64 20.83
CA ILE A 477 3.77 -16.12 19.45
C ILE A 477 3.26 -17.55 19.14
N ASN A 478 2.65 -18.25 20.11
CA ASN A 478 2.02 -19.55 19.83
C ASN A 478 0.55 -19.47 19.34
N THR A 479 -0.14 -18.34 19.53
CA THR A 479 -1.59 -18.24 19.23
C THR A 479 -1.89 -17.94 17.75
N ALA A 480 -1.03 -17.19 17.05
CA ALA A 480 -1.31 -16.78 15.66
C ALA A 480 -1.11 -17.92 14.63
N VAL A 481 -0.16 -18.83 14.87
CA VAL A 481 0.09 -19.99 13.97
C VAL A 481 -0.75 -21.20 14.38
N GLN A 482 -1.07 -21.39 15.67
CA GLN A 482 -1.97 -22.46 16.10
C GLN A 482 -3.43 -22.22 15.72
N ILE A 483 -3.92 -20.97 15.66
CA ILE A 483 -5.29 -20.69 15.21
C ILE A 483 -5.46 -20.96 13.71
N PHE A 484 -4.42 -20.73 12.90
CA PHE A 484 -4.47 -21.03 11.47
C PHE A 484 -4.39 -22.55 11.19
N ASN A 485 -3.64 -23.31 12.01
CA ASN A 485 -3.53 -24.77 11.85
C ASN A 485 -4.61 -25.59 12.59
N ARG A 486 -5.28 -25.06 13.63
CA ARG A 486 -6.34 -25.80 14.37
C ARG A 486 -7.71 -25.79 13.67
N ARG A 487 -7.96 -24.91 12.70
CA ARG A 487 -9.23 -24.91 11.94
C ARG A 487 -9.22 -25.75 10.65
N LEU A 488 -8.15 -26.51 10.38
CA LEU A 488 -8.07 -27.45 9.25
C LEU A 488 -7.97 -28.94 9.65
N LYS A 489 -8.06 -29.28 10.94
CA LYS A 489 -8.12 -30.68 11.40
C LYS A 489 -9.10 -30.86 12.57
N SER A 490 -10.40 -30.87 12.29
CA SER A 490 -11.33 -31.66 13.09
C SER A 490 -11.22 -33.13 12.64
N ARG A 491 -10.44 -33.89 13.41
CA ARG A 491 -10.32 -35.37 13.41
C ARG A 491 -11.69 -36.02 13.65
N PRO A 492 -11.91 -37.31 13.31
CA PRO A 492 -11.48 -38.36 14.24
C PRO A 492 -11.06 -39.69 13.59
N ARG A 493 -10.26 -40.47 14.33
CA ARG A 493 -10.37 -41.93 14.54
C ARG A 493 -9.02 -42.54 14.99
N PRO A 494 -9.09 -43.65 15.73
CA PRO A 494 -9.08 -43.72 17.21
C PRO A 494 -7.77 -43.22 17.82
#